data_AF-A0A0D0BAD1-F1
#
_entry.id   AF-A0A0D0BAD1-F1
#
_cell.length_a   1.000
_cell.length_b   1.000
_cell.length_c   1.000
_cell.angle_alpha   90.00
_cell.angle_beta   90.00
_cell.angle_gamma   90.00
#
_symmetry.space_group_name_H-M   'P 1'
#
loop_
_entity.id
_entity.type
_entity.pdbx_description
1 polymer ?
#
loop_
_entity_poly.entity_id
_entity_poly.type
_entity_poly.pdbx_seq_one_letter_code
_entity_poly.pdbx_strand_id
1 'polypeptide(L)'
;MKIDTHVFKCMLKGCKVKIHRFLDKKDARSMGNMRKHVKACWGEEILQMADQVRNAEEVRGKGFQSLMKIGRPEYYIPSPSTVSRDVRLVFAKTRQRIAKMSIEYDGKLNFSTDGWTSPNHRVYVELLMHLEHKGIPLCILLDIVEVPKNSQT
;
A
#
# COMPACT_ATOMS: atom_id res chain seq x y z
N MET A 1 -9.78 21.09 15.33
CA MET A 1 -10.14 20.32 14.13
C MET A 1 -8.86 20.05 13.34
N LYS A 2 -8.38 18.80 13.29
CA LYS A 2 -7.21 18.46 12.46
C LYS A 2 -7.69 18.35 11.02
N ILE A 3 -7.07 19.08 10.11
CA ILE A 3 -7.31 18.94 8.67
C ILE A 3 -6.48 17.74 8.21
N ASP A 4 -7.14 16.65 7.87
CA ASP A 4 -6.47 15.47 7.31
C ASP A 4 -6.08 15.77 5.86
N THR A 5 -4.86 16.26 5.68
CA THR A 5 -4.29 16.60 4.38
C THR A 5 -3.14 15.64 4.04
N HIS A 6 -3.25 15.01 2.88
CA HIS A 6 -2.14 14.29 2.29
C HIS A 6 -1.38 15.21 1.32
N VAL A 7 -0.05 15.26 1.43
CA VAL A 7 0.79 16.13 0.60
C VAL A 7 1.58 15.30 -0.39
N PHE A 8 1.28 15.44 -1.68
CA PHE A 8 2.04 14.83 -2.76
C PHE A 8 3.16 15.76 -3.21
N LYS A 9 4.40 15.33 -3.10
CA LYS A 9 5.56 16.05 -3.61
C LYS A 9 5.92 15.54 -4.99
N CYS A 10 6.11 16.44 -5.96
CA CYS A 10 6.60 16.04 -7.28
C CYS A 10 8.02 15.46 -7.18
N MET A 11 8.26 14.36 -7.89
CA MET A 11 9.55 13.67 -7.90
C MET A 11 10.48 14.10 -9.04
N LEU A 12 10.01 14.95 -9.97
CA LEU A 12 10.85 15.40 -11.08
C LEU A 12 12.00 16.23 -10.52
N LYS A 13 13.23 15.94 -10.97
CA LYS A 13 14.43 16.65 -10.53
C LYS A 13 14.24 18.17 -10.75
N GLY A 14 14.39 18.95 -9.69
CA GLY A 14 14.24 20.41 -9.73
C GLY A 14 12.81 20.93 -9.50
N CYS A 15 11.79 20.08 -9.61
CA CYS A 15 10.42 20.49 -9.30
C CYS A 15 10.18 20.54 -7.78
N LYS A 16 9.66 21.67 -7.29
CA LYS A 16 9.36 21.90 -5.87
C LYS A 16 7.87 21.88 -5.54
N VAL A 17 7.02 21.60 -6.53
CA VAL A 17 5.57 21.62 -6.36
C VAL A 17 5.13 20.57 -5.35
N LYS A 18 4.25 21.00 -4.44
CA LYS A 18 3.54 20.15 -3.49
C LYS A 18 2.05 20.32 -3.73
N ILE A 19 1.33 19.20 -3.80
CA ILE A 19 -0.11 19.18 -4.05
C ILE A 19 -0.78 18.65 -2.81
N HIS A 20 -1.60 19.49 -2.19
CA HIS A 20 -2.39 19.14 -1.02
C HIS A 20 -3.69 18.46 -1.47
N ARG A 21 -3.97 17.29 -0.90
CA ARG A 21 -5.23 16.58 -1.04
C ARG A 21 -5.92 16.56 0.31
N PHE A 22 -7.03 17.29 0.40
CA PHE A 22 -7.84 17.40 1.59
C PHE A 22 -8.83 16.24 1.63
N LEU A 23 -8.78 15.41 2.67
CA LEU A 23 -9.62 14.21 2.78
C LEU A 23 -11.00 14.50 3.35
N ASP A 24 -11.17 15.66 3.98
CA ASP A 24 -12.39 16.15 4.63
C ASP A 24 -13.34 16.89 3.68
N LYS A 25 -12.92 17.18 2.44
CA LYS A 25 -13.70 17.95 1.47
C LYS A 25 -14.42 17.06 0.46
N LYS A 26 -15.49 17.62 -0.16
CA LYS A 26 -16.27 16.93 -1.22
C LYS A 26 -15.41 16.49 -2.41
N ASP A 27 -14.30 17.18 -2.66
CA ASP A 27 -13.35 16.87 -3.72
C ASP A 27 -12.20 15.96 -3.26
N ALA A 28 -12.30 15.28 -2.12
CA ALA A 28 -11.29 14.35 -1.60
C ALA A 28 -10.94 13.22 -2.60
N ARG A 29 -11.82 12.92 -3.55
CA ARG A 29 -11.59 11.95 -4.64
C ARG A 29 -11.05 12.57 -5.93
N SER A 30 -10.98 13.90 -6.03
CA SER A 30 -10.49 14.60 -7.21
C SER A 30 -8.98 14.47 -7.37
N MET A 31 -8.56 14.15 -8.60
CA MET A 31 -7.15 14.17 -9.00
C MET A 31 -6.83 15.40 -9.89
N GLY A 32 -7.76 16.33 -10.06
CA GLY A 32 -7.67 17.41 -11.06
C GLY A 32 -6.40 18.24 -10.95
N ASN A 33 -6.06 18.73 -9.75
CA ASN A 33 -4.86 19.54 -9.52
C ASN A 33 -3.57 18.74 -9.79
N MET A 34 -3.56 17.46 -9.39
CA MET A 34 -2.43 16.58 -9.64
C MET A 34 -2.24 16.28 -11.12
N ARG A 35 -3.32 15.96 -11.83
CA ARG A 35 -3.30 15.71 -13.28
C ARG A 35 -2.82 16.94 -14.06
N LYS A 36 -3.32 18.13 -13.72
CA LYS A 36 -2.86 19.40 -14.30
C LYS A 36 -1.36 19.60 -14.10
N HIS A 37 -0.86 19.36 -12.90
CA HIS A 37 0.58 19.47 -12.63
C HIS A 37 1.39 18.43 -13.41
N VAL A 38 0.97 17.16 -13.41
CA VAL A 38 1.66 16.08 -14.15
C VAL A 38 1.73 16.41 -15.64
N LYS A 39 0.62 16.82 -16.24
CA LYS A 39 0.57 17.26 -17.66
C LYS A 39 1.58 18.37 -17.95
N ALA A 40 1.66 19.39 -17.09
CA ALA A 40 2.57 20.51 -17.28
C ALA A 40 4.04 20.18 -16.98
N CYS A 41 4.29 19.29 -16.01
CA CYS A 41 5.62 19.03 -15.48
C CYS A 41 6.31 17.85 -16.16
N TRP A 42 5.56 16.80 -16.50
CA TRP A 42 6.07 15.56 -17.10
C TRP A 42 5.61 15.36 -18.55
N GLY A 43 4.57 16.09 -18.99
CA GLY A 43 4.03 15.99 -20.34
C GLY A 43 2.69 15.23 -20.41
N GLU A 44 1.95 15.45 -21.49
CA GLU A 44 0.65 14.81 -21.75
C GLU A 44 0.79 13.29 -21.93
N GLU A 45 1.82 12.84 -22.65
CA GLU A 45 2.06 11.41 -22.91
C GLU A 45 2.24 10.61 -21.62
N ILE A 46 2.95 11.18 -20.65
CA ILE A 46 3.16 10.57 -19.33
C ILE A 46 1.85 10.43 -18.57
N LEU A 47 1.01 11.48 -18.60
CA LEU A 47 -0.31 11.44 -17.98
C LEU A 47 -1.20 10.35 -18.61
N GLN A 48 -1.19 10.25 -19.95
CA GLN A 48 -1.97 9.23 -20.66
C GLN A 48 -1.46 7.81 -20.38
N MET A 49 -0.14 7.59 -20.34
CA MET A 49 0.41 6.29 -19.93
C MET A 49 0.01 5.92 -18.51
N ALA A 50 0.04 6.88 -17.58
CA ALA A 50 -0.37 6.64 -16.20
C ALA A 50 -1.85 6.24 -16.09
N ASP A 51 -2.73 6.81 -16.93
CA ASP A 51 -4.16 6.45 -16.98
C ASP A 51 -4.43 5.05 -17.54
N GLN A 52 -3.50 4.54 -18.34
CA GLN A 52 -3.62 3.22 -18.93
C GLN A 52 -3.16 2.11 -17.99
N VAL A 53 -2.42 2.41 -16.91
CA VAL A 53 -1.99 1.42 -15.92
C VAL A 53 -3.18 1.01 -15.03
N ARG A 54 -3.76 -0.16 -15.30
CA ARG A 54 -4.97 -0.69 -14.67
C ARG A 54 -4.70 -1.85 -13.71
N ASN A 55 -3.62 -2.60 -13.91
CA ASN A 55 -3.35 -3.81 -13.14
C ASN A 55 -1.86 -4.04 -12.86
N ALA A 56 -1.57 -4.99 -11.98
CA ALA A 56 -0.21 -5.32 -11.56
C ALA A 56 0.65 -5.95 -12.67
N GLU A 57 0.05 -6.45 -13.75
CA GLU A 57 0.80 -7.07 -14.86
C GLU A 57 1.46 -6.03 -15.76
N GLU A 58 0.81 -4.88 -15.91
CA GLU A 58 1.30 -3.74 -16.70
C GLU A 58 2.52 -3.06 -16.08
N VAL A 59 2.85 -3.37 -14.82
CA VAL A 59 4.12 -2.98 -14.16
C VAL A 59 5.34 -3.49 -14.93
N ARG A 60 5.19 -4.59 -15.71
CA ARG A 60 6.25 -5.09 -16.60
C ARG A 60 6.35 -4.32 -17.92
N GLY A 61 5.33 -3.54 -18.27
CA GLY A 61 5.24 -2.83 -19.53
C GLY A 61 6.31 -1.75 -19.70
N LYS A 62 6.75 -1.55 -20.94
CA LYS A 62 7.71 -0.49 -21.29
C LYS A 62 7.25 0.90 -20.84
N GLY A 63 5.93 1.16 -20.85
CA GLY A 63 5.33 2.40 -20.37
C GLY A 63 5.60 2.64 -18.88
N PHE A 64 5.28 1.67 -18.01
CA PHE A 64 5.55 1.78 -16.57
C PHE A 64 7.05 1.94 -16.26
N GLN A 65 7.91 1.16 -16.93
CA GLN A 65 9.36 1.28 -16.72
C GLN A 65 9.90 2.65 -17.15
N SER A 66 9.41 3.18 -18.27
CA SER A 66 9.79 4.51 -18.75
C SER A 66 9.34 5.57 -17.74
N LEU A 67 8.08 5.52 -17.30
CA LEU A 67 7.51 6.42 -16.29
C LEU A 67 8.37 6.47 -15.02
N MET A 68 8.72 5.31 -14.47
CA MET A 68 9.49 5.23 -13.22
C MET A 68 10.94 5.71 -13.38
N LYS A 69 11.51 5.66 -14.59
CA LYS A 69 12.88 6.08 -14.88
C LYS A 69 13.03 7.55 -15.27
N ILE A 70 11.98 8.26 -15.66
CA ILE A 70 12.09 9.68 -16.08
C ILE A 70 12.73 10.57 -15.00
N GLY A 71 12.37 10.38 -13.73
CA GLY A 71 12.96 11.16 -12.63
C GLY A 71 14.35 10.69 -12.20
N ARG A 72 14.68 9.42 -12.44
CA ARG A 72 15.93 8.75 -12.03
C ARG A 72 16.27 7.63 -13.03
N PRO A 73 16.94 7.95 -14.16
CA PRO A 73 17.19 6.98 -15.24
C PRO A 73 17.97 5.73 -14.78
N GLU A 74 18.92 5.93 -13.88
CA GLU A 74 19.78 4.88 -13.31
C GLU A 74 19.09 4.02 -12.25
N TYR A 75 17.82 4.30 -11.91
CA TYR A 75 17.12 3.56 -10.87
C TYR A 75 16.83 2.13 -11.33
N TYR A 76 17.35 1.15 -10.60
CA TYR A 76 17.03 -0.26 -10.80
C TYR A 76 15.56 -0.53 -10.40
N ILE A 77 14.77 -1.02 -11.34
CA ILE A 77 13.38 -1.41 -11.09
C ILE A 77 13.34 -2.93 -10.99
N PRO A 78 13.06 -3.51 -9.80
CA PRO A 78 12.95 -4.95 -9.65
C PRO A 78 11.73 -5.48 -10.42
N SER A 79 11.83 -6.70 -10.94
CA SER A 79 10.68 -7.37 -11.55
C SER A 79 9.59 -7.63 -10.49
N PRO A 80 8.31 -7.78 -10.90
CA PRO A 80 7.26 -8.19 -9.97
C PRO A 80 7.56 -9.50 -9.23
N SER A 81 8.24 -10.45 -9.89
CA SER A 81 8.69 -11.69 -9.26
C SER A 81 9.74 -11.45 -8.18
N THR A 82 10.66 -10.51 -8.39
CA THR A 82 11.67 -10.11 -7.40
C THR A 82 10.99 -9.47 -6.19
N VAL A 83 10.10 -8.49 -6.42
CA VAL A 83 9.32 -7.86 -5.34
C VAL A 83 8.52 -8.89 -4.56
N SER A 84 7.81 -9.80 -5.25
CA SER A 84 7.05 -10.87 -4.59
C SER A 84 7.95 -11.78 -3.75
N ARG A 85 9.12 -12.19 -4.26
CA ARG A 85 10.05 -13.03 -3.52
C ARG A 85 10.56 -12.31 -2.26
N ASP A 86 10.96 -11.05 -2.40
CA ASP A 86 11.55 -10.29 -1.30
C ASP A 86 10.49 -9.96 -0.24
N VAL A 87 9.26 -9.63 -0.65
CA VAL A 87 8.11 -9.48 0.25
C VAL A 87 7.85 -10.78 1.01
N ARG A 88 7.79 -11.93 0.34
CA ARG A 88 7.63 -13.23 1.02
C ARG A 88 8.73 -13.49 2.04
N LEU A 89 9.98 -13.14 1.72
CA LEU A 89 11.10 -13.28 2.64
C LEU A 89 10.94 -12.36 3.87
N VAL A 90 10.52 -11.11 3.67
CA VAL A 90 10.21 -10.18 4.76
C VAL A 90 9.11 -10.76 5.64
N PHE A 91 8.00 -11.24 5.06
CA PHE A 91 6.91 -11.88 5.81
C PHE A 91 7.39 -13.08 6.61
N ALA A 92 8.18 -13.98 6.01
CA ALA A 92 8.71 -15.15 6.70
C ALA A 92 9.59 -14.76 7.91
N LYS A 93 10.52 -13.82 7.72
CA LYS A 93 11.39 -13.33 8.80
C LYS A 93 10.60 -12.59 9.88
N THR A 94 9.60 -11.79 9.49
CA THR A 94 8.74 -11.08 10.44
C THR A 94 7.88 -12.05 11.25
N ARG A 95 7.31 -13.09 10.63
CA ARG A 95 6.58 -14.15 11.33
C ARG A 95 7.45 -14.86 12.37
N GLN A 96 8.70 -15.19 12.02
CA GLN A 96 9.66 -15.78 12.98
C GLN A 96 9.94 -14.85 14.17
N ARG A 97 10.11 -13.55 13.92
CA ARG A 97 10.33 -12.55 14.98
C ARG A 97 9.12 -12.38 15.87
N ILE A 98 7.91 -12.30 15.29
CA ILE A 98 6.66 -12.22 16.04
C ILE A 98 6.48 -13.48 16.87
N ALA A 99 6.68 -14.67 16.31
CA ALA A 99 6.58 -15.94 17.07
C ALA A 99 7.55 -15.97 18.26
N LYS A 100 8.82 -15.59 18.04
CA LYS A 100 9.80 -15.48 19.12
C LYS A 100 9.34 -14.50 20.20
N MET A 101 8.92 -13.30 19.79
CA MET A 101 8.42 -12.28 20.69
C MET A 101 7.20 -12.78 21.49
N SER A 102 6.24 -13.45 20.85
CA SER A 102 5.05 -14.00 21.51
C SER A 102 5.38 -15.09 22.53
N ILE A 103 6.40 -15.91 22.27
CA ILE A 103 6.85 -16.97 23.21
C ILE A 103 7.60 -16.38 24.40
N GLU A 104 8.46 -15.39 24.16
CA GLU A 104 9.30 -14.76 25.21
C GLU A 104 8.55 -13.68 26.02
N TYR A 105 7.33 -13.33 25.62
CA TYR A 105 6.57 -12.25 26.24
C TYR A 105 5.90 -12.72 27.54
N ASP A 106 6.31 -12.12 28.66
CA ASP A 106 5.84 -12.43 30.02
C ASP A 106 4.51 -11.72 30.39
N GLY A 107 3.93 -10.98 29.45
CA GLY A 107 2.64 -10.30 29.63
C GLY A 107 1.46 -11.08 29.06
N LYS A 108 0.26 -10.48 29.15
CA LYS A 108 -0.95 -11.06 28.55
C LYS A 108 -1.02 -10.74 27.06
N LEU A 109 -1.26 -11.77 26.25
CA LEU A 109 -1.63 -11.65 24.84
C LEU A 109 -3.15 -11.73 24.72
N ASN A 110 -3.76 -10.78 24.02
CA ASN A 110 -5.17 -10.82 23.66
C ASN A 110 -5.28 -11.01 22.15
N PHE A 111 -6.23 -11.82 21.69
CA PHE A 111 -6.47 -12.03 20.27
C PHE A 111 -7.83 -11.49 19.90
N SER A 112 -7.95 -10.90 18.72
CA SER A 112 -9.23 -10.50 18.15
C SER A 112 -9.32 -10.93 16.70
N THR A 113 -10.54 -11.15 16.25
CA THR A 113 -10.84 -11.44 14.86
C THR A 113 -11.80 -10.40 14.33
N ASP A 114 -11.54 -9.85 13.14
CA ASP A 114 -12.50 -9.02 12.43
C ASP A 114 -12.85 -9.69 11.10
N GLY A 115 -14.10 -9.60 10.68
CA GLY A 115 -14.60 -10.27 9.48
C GLY A 115 -15.42 -9.33 8.62
N TRP A 116 -15.12 -9.26 7.33
CA TRP A 116 -15.87 -8.42 6.39
C TRP A 116 -16.06 -9.07 5.04
N THR A 117 -17.12 -8.64 4.35
CA THR A 117 -17.33 -8.94 2.93
C THR A 117 -16.81 -7.77 2.11
N SER A 118 -15.80 -8.03 1.29
CA SER A 118 -15.22 -7.03 0.39
C SER A 118 -16.17 -6.69 -0.78
N PRO A 119 -15.96 -5.55 -1.49
CA PRO A 119 -16.80 -5.14 -2.61
C PRO A 119 -16.87 -6.14 -3.79
N ASN A 120 -15.93 -7.09 -3.88
CA ASN A 120 -15.97 -8.16 -4.88
C ASN A 120 -16.67 -9.45 -4.37
N HIS A 121 -17.47 -9.33 -3.31
CA HIS A 121 -18.23 -10.42 -2.67
C HIS A 121 -17.38 -11.57 -2.13
N ARG A 122 -16.11 -11.30 -1.80
CA ARG A 122 -15.25 -12.24 -1.05
C ARG A 122 -15.28 -11.90 0.44
N VAL A 123 -15.41 -12.93 1.26
CA VAL A 123 -15.42 -12.81 2.73
C VAL A 123 -14.00 -13.01 3.23
N TYR A 124 -13.55 -12.14 4.13
CA TYR A 124 -12.24 -12.21 4.76
C TYR A 124 -12.38 -12.22 6.28
N VAL A 125 -11.42 -12.84 6.95
CA VAL A 125 -11.23 -12.77 8.40
C VAL A 125 -9.79 -12.33 8.68
N GLU A 126 -9.63 -11.27 9.44
CA GLU A 126 -8.38 -10.77 9.98
C GLU A 126 -8.14 -11.34 11.38
N LEU A 127 -6.91 -11.76 11.66
CA LEU A 127 -6.46 -12.21 12.97
C LEU A 127 -5.46 -11.21 13.54
N LEU A 128 -5.80 -10.60 14.66
CA LEU A 128 -4.99 -9.60 15.35
C LEU A 128 -4.53 -10.13 16.70
N MET A 129 -3.28 -9.81 17.06
CA MET A 129 -2.73 -10.00 18.40
C MET A 129 -2.48 -8.63 19.03
N HIS A 130 -2.94 -8.46 20.26
CA HIS A 130 -2.79 -7.26 21.05
C HIS A 130 -1.97 -7.57 22.29
N LEU A 131 -0.97 -6.74 22.57
CA LEU A 131 -0.11 -6.83 23.74
C LEU A 131 0.28 -5.45 24.24
N GLU A 132 0.75 -5.35 25.48
CA GLU A 132 1.27 -4.11 26.04
C GLU A 132 2.79 -4.14 26.03
N HIS A 133 3.43 -3.21 25.31
CA HIS A 133 4.87 -3.08 25.33
C HIS A 133 5.26 -1.75 26.01
N LYS A 134 5.79 -1.83 27.24
CA LYS A 134 6.22 -0.66 28.04
C LYS A 134 5.10 0.37 28.25
N GLY A 135 3.91 -0.07 28.64
CA GLY A 135 2.75 0.81 28.83
C GLY A 135 2.05 1.24 27.54
N ILE A 136 2.51 0.80 26.37
CA ILE A 136 1.93 1.17 25.07
C ILE A 136 1.21 -0.04 24.47
N PRO A 137 -0.09 0.07 24.14
CA PRO A 137 -0.80 -0.99 23.43
C PRO A 137 -0.23 -1.16 22.03
N LEU A 138 0.15 -2.38 21.69
CA LEU A 138 0.65 -2.77 20.39
C LEU A 138 -0.37 -3.74 19.76
N CYS A 139 -0.77 -3.45 18.53
CA CYS A 139 -1.63 -4.30 17.73
C CYS A 139 -0.85 -4.84 16.54
N ILE A 140 -0.86 -6.16 16.36
CA ILE A 140 -0.11 -6.86 15.34
C ILE A 140 -1.07 -7.71 14.52
N LEU A 141 -1.11 -7.43 13.21
CA LEU A 141 -1.76 -8.29 12.24
C LEU A 141 -0.98 -9.59 12.03
N LEU A 142 -1.60 -10.71 12.43
CA LEU A 142 -1.04 -12.04 12.26
C LEU A 142 -1.35 -12.61 10.87
N ASP A 143 -2.62 -12.54 10.45
CA ASP A 143 -3.04 -13.02 9.14
C ASP A 143 -4.35 -12.37 8.65
N ILE A 144 -4.56 -12.40 7.34
CA ILE A 144 -5.84 -12.12 6.68
C ILE A 144 -6.16 -13.31 5.79
N VAL A 145 -7.25 -14.00 6.12
CA VAL A 145 -7.64 -15.24 5.46
C VAL A 145 -8.91 -14.99 4.65
N GLU A 146 -8.90 -15.33 3.37
CA GLU A 146 -10.13 -15.41 2.56
C GLU A 146 -10.92 -16.64 2.99
N VAL A 147 -12.18 -16.44 3.39
CA VAL A 147 -13.06 -17.53 3.81
C VAL A 147 -13.53 -18.28 2.58
N PRO A 148 -13.30 -19.61 2.48
CA PRO A 148 -13.71 -20.38 1.33
C PRO A 148 -15.24 -20.39 1.21
N LYS A 149 -15.74 -20.35 -0.02
CA LYS A 149 -17.16 -20.54 -0.30
C LYS A 149 -17.54 -21.97 0.08
N ASN A 150 -18.60 -22.13 0.87
CA ASN A 150 -19.11 -23.45 1.18
C ASN A 150 -19.80 -24.03 -0.07
N SER A 151 -19.35 -25.18 -0.55
CA SER A 151 -19.87 -25.82 -1.77
C SER A 151 -21.16 -26.61 -1.56
N GLN A 152 -21.80 -26.51 -0.39
CA GLN A 152 -22.91 -27.37 0.05
C GLN A 152 -24.31 -26.74 -0.07
N THR A 153 -24.52 -25.82 -1.01
CA THR A 153 -25.87 -25.31 -1.33
C THR A 153 -26.17 -25.42 -2.81
#